data_AF-K2RCL9-F1
#
_entry.id   AF-K2RCL9-F1
#
_cell.length_a   1.000
_cell.length_b   1.000
_cell.length_c   1.000
_cell.angle_alpha   90.00
_cell.angle_beta   90.00
_cell.angle_gamma   90.00
#
_symmetry.space_group_name_H-M   'P 1'
#
loop_
_entity.id
_entity.type
_entity.pdbx_description
1 polymer ?
#
loop_
_entity_poly.entity_id
_entity_poly.type
_entity_poly.pdbx_seq_one_letter_code
_entity_poly.pdbx_strand_id
1 'polypeptide(L)'
;MTNPGPRSPQLIPSSNSSPSVSHRQSFADNLRGMPTSPRASRQPSLSQQALQDLLNNPPVAKTPQNAAFQGRDWRSVKVGEVIDPELVRFVEIDTSVEEATNTLISSGSPNVVLLRENKESHAAIGTFDYSDLNAYLLLVVGLARPEASEIQSFNELAQKGREGKPIPLKDVKDLGKKEPLITLPHTASLTKAVEIFGSGIHRIIIVKEHSSDVIGILTQLRLMGFFWQNGRNFPSIEQLYPSSLRELNLGSQQVIAINGDKPVTDALELMHNEGITSLPVLDNQNNVVGNISHVDVRLLTKTTALPLLRSSCIHFISVILSERGMNDGKDSFPVFHVTPQSTLAHTVAKLVATKSHRMWITTPPSPASSGPPTPAVTPAQPAFSPTSSTILSPPPSANSNHNPTINIPPPLDTNPSSGNPSASPPWSSPHHSLPSPLAAPSISASAIPGASLSGHLTGVVSLTDILNLFARASGLSPHDPNETRRARRRSSSVSVRSSFDSSRDIAGKR
;
A
#
# COMPACT_ATOMS: atom_id res chain seq x y z
N MET A 1 46.20 44.61 12.18
CA MET A 1 46.58 46.01 12.51
C MET A 1 45.38 46.89 12.18
N THR A 2 44.84 47.75 13.04
CA THR A 2 44.95 47.90 14.50
C THR A 2 43.79 48.80 14.93
N ASN A 3 42.99 48.40 15.92
CA ASN A 3 42.06 49.30 16.62
C ASN A 3 42.90 50.29 17.47
N PRO A 4 42.43 51.52 17.78
CA PRO A 4 41.69 51.67 19.03
C PRO A 4 40.64 52.82 19.08
N GLY A 5 39.66 52.72 19.99
CA GLY A 5 39.01 53.88 20.63
C GLY A 5 39.82 54.35 21.85
N PRO A 6 39.23 54.97 22.91
CA PRO A 6 37.85 55.45 23.08
C PRO A 6 37.78 56.92 23.58
N ARG A 7 36.57 57.47 23.83
CA ARG A 7 36.27 58.41 24.94
C ARG A 7 34.78 58.79 25.06
N SER A 8 34.33 58.89 26.31
CA SER A 8 33.14 59.60 26.83
C SER A 8 33.65 60.51 27.98
N PRO A 9 32.86 61.28 28.78
CA PRO A 9 31.40 61.42 28.92
C PRO A 9 30.90 62.90 29.01
N GLN A 10 29.62 63.15 29.38
CA GLN A 10 29.10 64.36 30.05
C GLN A 10 27.71 64.08 30.71
N LEU A 11 27.16 65.03 31.49
CA LEU A 11 26.38 64.75 32.74
C LEU A 11 24.93 65.31 32.84
N ILE A 12 24.26 64.83 33.90
CA ILE A 12 22.89 65.05 34.48
C ILE A 12 22.56 66.51 34.89
N PRO A 13 21.27 66.91 35.14
CA PRO A 13 20.52 66.67 36.41
C PRO A 13 19.03 66.28 36.20
N SER A 14 18.28 65.49 37.00
CA SER A 14 18.12 65.20 38.45
C SER A 14 17.13 66.08 39.23
N SER A 15 15.93 65.55 39.55
CA SER A 15 15.10 65.77 40.77
C SER A 15 13.68 65.20 40.61
N ASN A 16 12.85 64.94 41.65
CA ASN A 16 13.09 64.28 42.95
C ASN A 16 11.70 63.98 43.60
N SER A 17 11.44 62.79 44.16
CA SER A 17 10.58 62.52 45.35
C SER A 17 10.14 61.04 45.46
N SER A 18 10.14 60.54 46.70
CA SER A 18 9.82 59.16 47.10
C SER A 18 8.72 59.15 48.20
N PRO A 19 8.60 58.16 49.11
CA PRO A 19 7.65 57.05 49.01
C PRO A 19 6.62 56.99 50.16
N SER A 20 5.68 56.03 50.15
CA SER A 20 5.00 55.57 51.37
C SER A 20 4.56 54.09 51.28
N VAL A 21 4.30 53.46 52.44
CA VAL A 21 4.46 52.01 52.66
C VAL A 21 3.28 51.39 53.42
N SER A 22 2.72 50.31 52.85
CA SER A 22 2.07 49.13 53.47
C SER A 22 0.77 49.19 54.33
N HIS A 23 0.09 48.02 54.31
CA HIS A 23 -0.85 47.42 55.28
C HIS A 23 -2.30 47.94 55.42
N ARG A 24 -3.25 47.21 54.82
CA ARG A 24 -3.92 46.05 55.47
C ARG A 24 -4.83 45.29 54.48
N GLN A 25 -4.76 43.96 54.47
CA GLN A 25 -5.83 43.11 53.94
C GLN A 25 -6.78 42.71 55.09
N SER A 26 -8.08 42.76 54.86
CA SER A 26 -9.10 42.14 55.72
C SER A 26 -9.67 40.91 55.03
N PHE A 27 -9.37 39.74 55.59
CA PHE A 27 -10.10 38.50 55.29
C PHE A 27 -11.55 38.62 55.79
N ALA A 28 -12.42 37.81 55.20
CA ALA A 28 -13.85 37.66 55.53
C ALA A 28 -14.80 38.79 55.10
N ASP A 29 -14.99 38.96 53.78
CA ASP A 29 -16.31 39.30 53.25
C ASP A 29 -16.46 38.86 51.78
N ASN A 30 -17.03 37.66 51.53
CA ASN A 30 -17.57 37.21 50.22
C ASN A 30 -18.25 35.82 50.28
N LEU A 31 -18.89 35.47 51.41
CA LEU A 31 -19.62 34.20 51.57
C LEU A 31 -21.12 34.37 51.23
N ARG A 32 -21.42 34.84 50.01
CA ARG A 32 -22.76 34.79 49.37
C ARG A 32 -22.69 35.24 47.89
N GLY A 33 -22.33 34.31 47.00
CA GLY A 33 -22.46 34.46 45.55
C GLY A 33 -22.88 33.14 44.93
N MET A 34 -23.94 33.15 44.10
CA MET A 34 -24.36 31.95 43.37
C MET A 34 -23.26 31.52 42.39
N PRO A 35 -23.05 30.21 42.14
CA PRO A 35 -22.08 29.76 41.16
C PRO A 35 -22.49 30.23 39.76
N THR A 36 -21.67 31.10 39.17
CA THR A 36 -21.83 31.50 37.78
C THR A 36 -21.60 30.31 36.86
N SER A 37 -22.53 30.09 35.91
CA SER A 37 -22.46 28.92 35.02
C SER A 37 -21.14 28.90 34.22
N PRO A 38 -20.48 27.74 34.03
CA PRO A 38 -19.20 27.63 33.31
C PRO A 38 -19.39 27.68 31.78
N ARG A 39 -20.18 28.66 31.29
CA ARG A 39 -20.49 28.86 29.87
C ARG A 39 -19.57 29.88 29.19
N ALA A 40 -18.84 30.68 29.99
CA ALA A 40 -17.94 31.74 29.52
C ALA A 40 -16.54 31.25 29.08
N SER A 41 -16.19 29.97 29.30
CA SER A 41 -14.88 29.38 28.95
C SER A 41 -14.96 28.29 27.89
N ARG A 42 -15.96 28.32 27.01
CA ARG A 42 -15.95 27.49 25.80
C ARG A 42 -14.88 28.02 24.84
N GLN A 43 -13.81 27.23 24.68
CA GLN A 43 -12.92 27.33 23.53
C GLN A 43 -13.77 27.38 22.24
N PRO A 44 -13.43 28.23 21.25
CA PRO A 44 -14.18 28.26 19.99
C PRO A 44 -14.09 26.88 19.34
N SER A 45 -15.23 26.20 19.21
CA SER A 45 -15.30 24.94 18.49
C SER A 45 -14.90 25.18 17.04
N LEU A 46 -13.83 24.51 16.58
CA LEU A 46 -13.38 24.55 15.20
C LEU A 46 -14.59 24.29 14.27
N SER A 47 -14.85 25.19 13.33
CA SER A 47 -15.97 25.00 12.40
C SER A 47 -15.73 23.74 11.56
N GLN A 48 -16.79 23.09 11.07
CA GLN A 48 -16.62 21.95 10.15
C GLN A 48 -15.74 22.31 8.95
N GLN A 49 -15.83 23.55 8.46
CA GLN A 49 -14.96 24.06 7.40
C GLN A 49 -13.49 24.13 7.85
N ALA A 50 -13.17 24.75 8.99
CA ALA A 50 -11.80 24.86 9.47
C ALA A 50 -11.19 23.49 9.85
N LEU A 51 -12.01 22.52 10.28
CA LEU A 51 -11.59 21.13 10.46
C LEU A 51 -11.30 20.46 9.11
N GLN A 52 -12.17 20.64 8.12
CA GLN A 52 -12.00 20.09 6.77
C GLN A 52 -10.76 20.69 6.06
N ASP A 53 -10.51 21.98 6.24
CA ASP A 53 -9.33 22.67 5.71
C ASP A 53 -8.04 22.15 6.35
N LEU A 54 -8.03 21.90 7.67
CA LEU A 54 -6.91 21.28 8.38
C LEU A 54 -6.69 19.82 7.98
N LEU A 55 -7.75 19.06 7.68
CA LEU A 55 -7.65 17.68 7.17
C LEU A 55 -7.10 17.63 5.73
N ASN A 56 -7.48 18.59 4.89
CA ASN A 56 -6.97 18.75 3.53
C ASN A 56 -5.51 19.26 3.52
N ASN A 57 -5.14 20.10 4.48
CA ASN A 57 -3.87 20.83 4.54
C ASN A 57 -3.26 20.82 5.95
N PRO A 58 -2.86 19.64 6.48
CA PRO A 58 -2.26 19.56 7.79
C PRO A 58 -0.89 20.26 7.82
N PRO A 59 -0.50 20.88 8.95
CA PRO A 59 0.78 21.56 9.07
C PRO A 59 1.95 20.59 8.87
N VAL A 60 2.67 20.78 7.77
CA VAL A 60 3.83 19.96 7.42
C VAL A 60 5.01 20.32 8.31
N ALA A 61 5.59 19.32 9.00
CA ALA A 61 6.79 19.50 9.80
C ALA A 61 7.93 20.13 8.97
N LYS A 62 8.64 21.10 9.57
CA LYS A 62 9.76 21.76 8.89
C LYS A 62 10.97 20.84 8.85
N THR A 63 11.15 20.09 7.76
CA THR A 63 12.40 19.37 7.47
C THR A 63 13.59 20.34 7.60
N PRO A 64 14.65 19.98 8.35
CA PRO A 64 15.85 20.82 8.47
C PRO A 64 16.49 21.03 7.08
N GLN A 65 16.93 22.25 6.82
CA GLN A 65 17.54 22.61 5.54
C GLN A 65 18.92 21.95 5.40
N ASN A 66 19.07 21.09 4.40
CA ASN A 66 20.38 20.57 4.03
C ASN A 66 21.20 21.70 3.35
N ALA A 67 22.29 22.11 3.98
CA ALA A 67 23.17 23.16 3.49
C ALA A 67 23.79 22.85 2.11
N ALA A 68 24.00 21.57 1.78
CA ALA A 68 24.65 21.13 0.54
C ALA A 68 23.88 21.48 -0.75
N PHE A 69 22.60 21.83 -0.64
CA PHE A 69 21.73 22.17 -1.78
C PHE A 69 21.19 23.60 -1.75
N GLN A 70 21.55 24.41 -0.75
CA GLN A 70 21.10 25.81 -0.67
C GLN A 70 21.60 26.63 -1.88
N GLY A 71 20.70 27.38 -2.51
CA GLY A 71 21.02 28.21 -3.67
C GLY A 71 21.36 27.45 -4.96
N ARG A 72 21.35 26.11 -4.96
CA ARG A 72 21.57 25.30 -6.17
C ARG A 72 20.27 25.08 -6.92
N ASP A 73 20.34 25.18 -8.24
CA ASP A 73 19.28 24.69 -9.12
C ASP A 73 19.26 23.15 -9.10
N TRP A 74 18.11 22.52 -8.83
CA TRP A 74 17.98 21.06 -8.84
C TRP A 74 18.37 20.45 -10.20
N ARG A 75 18.21 21.20 -11.31
CA ARG A 75 18.61 20.77 -12.66
C ARG A 75 20.12 20.54 -12.78
N SER A 76 20.91 21.19 -11.92
CA SER A 76 22.38 21.03 -11.83
C SER A 76 22.83 19.85 -10.96
N VAL A 77 21.96 19.34 -10.09
CA VAL A 77 22.26 18.22 -9.18
C VAL A 77 22.45 16.94 -9.99
N LYS A 78 23.41 16.11 -9.59
CA LYS A 78 23.73 14.85 -10.24
C LYS A 78 22.96 13.68 -9.65
N VAL A 79 22.64 12.67 -10.45
CA VAL A 79 21.99 11.44 -9.98
C VAL A 79 22.81 10.73 -8.90
N GLY A 80 24.15 10.82 -8.97
CA GLY A 80 25.08 10.35 -7.95
C GLY A 80 24.94 11.01 -6.58
N GLU A 81 24.41 12.24 -6.50
CA GLU A 81 24.19 12.97 -5.23
C GLU A 81 22.88 12.54 -4.52
N VAL A 82 22.04 11.75 -5.19
CA VAL A 82 20.69 11.37 -4.71
C VAL A 82 20.57 9.87 -4.42
N ILE A 83 21.35 9.03 -5.08
CA ILE A 83 21.40 7.58 -4.77
C ILE A 83 21.97 7.30 -3.37
N ASP A 84 21.78 6.06 -2.95
CA ASP A 84 22.40 5.47 -1.77
C ASP A 84 23.01 4.14 -2.22
N PRO A 85 24.36 4.00 -2.23
CA PRO A 85 25.03 2.77 -2.66
C PRO A 85 24.69 1.56 -1.79
N GLU A 86 24.31 1.76 -0.51
CA GLU A 86 23.92 0.66 0.37
C GLU A 86 22.59 0.03 -0.03
N LEU A 87 21.81 0.65 -0.92
CA LEU A 87 20.58 0.09 -1.48
C LEU A 87 20.81 -0.83 -2.69
N VAL A 88 22.05 -0.97 -3.17
CA VAL A 88 22.38 -1.93 -4.23
C VAL A 88 22.45 -3.33 -3.63
N ARG A 89 21.64 -4.24 -4.18
CA ARG A 89 21.61 -5.66 -3.81
C ARG A 89 21.66 -6.49 -5.08
N PHE A 90 22.56 -7.47 -5.11
CA PHE A 90 22.77 -8.36 -6.24
C PHE A 90 22.39 -9.79 -5.90
N VAL A 91 21.83 -10.49 -6.88
CA VAL A 91 21.55 -11.92 -6.87
C VAL A 91 22.05 -12.51 -8.20
N GLU A 92 22.66 -13.70 -8.16
CA GLU A 92 23.15 -14.39 -9.36
C GLU A 92 21.97 -14.96 -10.16
N ILE A 93 22.05 -14.97 -11.49
CA ILE A 93 20.91 -15.36 -12.35
C ILE A 93 20.52 -16.84 -12.24
N ASP A 94 21.42 -17.69 -11.73
CA ASP A 94 21.15 -19.10 -11.41
C ASP A 94 20.50 -19.31 -10.03
N THR A 95 20.39 -18.25 -9.22
CA THR A 95 19.74 -18.31 -7.89
C THR A 95 18.26 -18.68 -8.02
N SER A 96 17.73 -19.44 -7.06
CA SER A 96 16.31 -19.81 -7.06
C SER A 96 15.37 -18.62 -6.86
N VAL A 97 14.16 -18.69 -7.42
CA VAL A 97 13.10 -17.68 -7.20
C VAL A 97 12.79 -17.50 -5.71
N GLU A 98 12.81 -18.58 -4.93
CA GLU A 98 12.56 -18.54 -3.48
C GLU A 98 13.65 -17.75 -2.74
N GLU A 99 14.92 -18.04 -2.99
CA GLU A 99 16.06 -17.35 -2.38
C GLU A 99 16.16 -15.89 -2.81
N ALA A 100 15.88 -15.60 -4.08
CA ALA A 100 15.76 -14.24 -4.60
C ALA A 100 14.60 -13.47 -3.94
N THR A 101 13.47 -14.15 -3.70
CA THR A 101 12.30 -13.59 -2.99
C THR A 101 12.62 -13.32 -1.53
N ASN A 102 13.33 -14.22 -0.85
CA ASN A 102 13.78 -14.00 0.53
C ASN A 102 14.72 -12.78 0.61
N THR A 103 15.63 -12.63 -0.35
CA THR A 103 16.51 -11.45 -0.47
C THR A 103 15.73 -10.16 -0.75
N LEU A 104 14.72 -10.21 -1.62
CA LEU A 104 13.83 -9.08 -1.94
C LEU A 104 12.99 -8.65 -0.72
N ILE A 105 12.51 -9.59 0.08
CA ILE A 105 11.71 -9.32 1.28
C ILE A 105 12.60 -8.78 2.41
N SER A 106 13.77 -9.37 2.66
CA SER A 106 14.67 -8.97 3.75
C SER A 106 15.38 -7.64 3.52
N SER A 107 15.69 -7.30 2.27
CA SER A 107 16.35 -6.03 1.92
C SER A 107 15.43 -4.81 1.96
N GLY A 108 14.13 -5.00 1.71
CA GLY A 108 13.14 -3.92 1.72
C GLY A 108 13.34 -2.93 0.58
N SER A 109 13.30 -1.62 0.87
CA SER A 109 13.51 -0.55 -0.12
C SER A 109 14.90 -0.71 -0.78
N PRO A 110 15.03 -0.72 -2.12
CA PRO A 110 14.12 -0.14 -3.12
C PRO A 110 13.12 -1.13 -3.74
N ASN A 111 12.83 -2.24 -3.05
CA ASN A 111 11.95 -3.33 -3.49
C ASN A 111 12.39 -3.91 -4.84
N VAL A 112 13.67 -4.27 -4.95
CA VAL A 112 14.29 -4.95 -6.10
C VAL A 112 15.64 -5.53 -5.73
N VAL A 113 16.00 -6.65 -6.37
CA VAL A 113 17.39 -7.12 -6.48
C VAL A 113 17.85 -7.03 -7.93
N LEU A 114 19.11 -6.65 -8.15
CA LEU A 114 19.75 -6.65 -9.47
C LEU A 114 20.26 -8.05 -9.79
N LEU A 115 20.10 -8.46 -11.04
CA LEU A 115 20.60 -9.75 -11.52
C LEU A 115 21.99 -9.57 -12.12
N ARG A 116 22.91 -10.48 -11.78
CA ARG A 116 24.27 -10.56 -12.32
C ARG A 116 24.60 -11.98 -12.78
N GLU A 117 25.62 -12.13 -13.62
CA GLU A 117 26.05 -13.42 -14.15
C GLU A 117 26.76 -14.29 -13.10
N ASN A 118 27.64 -13.69 -12.30
CA ASN A 118 28.51 -14.36 -11.33
C ASN A 118 28.84 -13.42 -10.15
N LYS A 119 29.63 -13.88 -9.17
CA LYS A 119 29.92 -13.13 -7.93
C LYS A 119 30.85 -11.94 -8.13
N GLU A 120 31.66 -11.99 -9.16
CA GLU A 120 32.70 -11.04 -9.52
C GLU A 120 32.15 -9.88 -10.36
N SER A 121 31.03 -10.10 -11.06
CA SER A 121 30.36 -9.07 -11.84
C SER A 121 29.62 -8.06 -10.97
N HIS A 122 29.92 -6.79 -11.22
CA HIS A 122 29.21 -5.62 -10.69
C HIS A 122 28.26 -4.99 -11.73
N ALA A 123 28.08 -5.63 -12.88
CA ALA A 123 27.13 -5.21 -13.91
C ALA A 123 25.75 -5.86 -13.69
N ALA A 124 24.68 -5.09 -13.93
CA ALA A 124 23.32 -5.61 -13.91
C ALA A 124 22.88 -6.08 -15.30
N ILE A 125 22.46 -7.35 -15.40
CA ILE A 125 21.90 -7.97 -16.62
C ILE A 125 20.36 -8.12 -16.57
N GLY A 126 19.74 -7.59 -15.52
CA GLY A 126 18.31 -7.62 -15.28
C GLY A 126 17.96 -7.20 -13.86
N THR A 127 16.67 -7.32 -13.53
CA THR A 127 16.13 -7.10 -12.18
C THR A 127 15.14 -8.21 -11.83
N PHE A 128 14.94 -8.41 -10.52
CA PHE A 128 13.85 -9.21 -9.97
C PHE A 128 13.14 -8.39 -8.87
N ASP A 129 11.84 -8.20 -9.01
CA ASP A 129 11.00 -7.49 -8.04
C ASP A 129 9.62 -8.14 -7.80
N TYR A 130 8.74 -7.43 -7.09
CA TYR A 130 7.41 -7.93 -6.76
C TYR A 130 6.46 -8.06 -7.97
N SER A 131 6.75 -7.42 -9.11
CA SER A 131 6.04 -7.63 -10.37
C SER A 131 6.42 -8.96 -11.00
N ASP A 132 7.72 -9.31 -10.97
CA ASP A 132 8.22 -10.63 -11.37
C ASP A 132 7.65 -11.74 -10.48
N LEU A 133 7.65 -11.51 -9.17
CA LEU A 133 7.05 -12.42 -8.19
C LEU A 133 5.55 -12.61 -8.41
N ASN A 134 4.82 -11.56 -8.78
CA ASN A 134 3.40 -11.67 -9.15
C ASN A 134 3.21 -12.53 -10.41
N ALA A 135 4.02 -12.31 -11.46
CA ALA A 135 3.98 -13.12 -12.67
C ALA A 135 4.30 -14.61 -12.39
N TYR A 136 5.32 -14.87 -11.57
CA TYR A 136 5.66 -16.22 -11.11
C TYR A 136 4.53 -16.87 -10.30
N LEU A 137 3.89 -16.11 -9.40
CA LEU A 137 2.77 -16.62 -8.62
C LEU A 137 1.59 -16.98 -9.52
N LEU A 138 1.23 -16.12 -10.48
CA LEU A 138 0.19 -16.37 -11.50
C LEU A 138 0.50 -17.61 -12.37
N LEU A 139 1.76 -17.85 -12.72
CA LEU A 139 2.23 -19.09 -13.37
C LEU A 139 1.96 -20.32 -12.49
N VAL A 140 2.42 -20.32 -11.24
CA VAL A 140 2.32 -21.49 -10.34
C VAL A 140 0.86 -21.86 -10.03
N VAL A 141 -0.03 -20.88 -9.93
CA VAL A 141 -1.47 -21.11 -9.68
C VAL A 141 -2.26 -21.44 -10.96
N GLY A 142 -1.63 -21.40 -12.13
CA GLY A 142 -2.26 -21.74 -13.42
C GLY A 142 -3.17 -20.66 -14.00
N LEU A 143 -2.95 -19.37 -13.65
CA LEU A 143 -3.73 -18.24 -14.13
C LEU A 143 -3.00 -17.38 -15.17
N ALA A 144 -1.68 -17.42 -15.21
CA ALA A 144 -0.92 -16.77 -16.28
C ALA A 144 -1.18 -17.45 -17.63
N ARG A 145 -1.32 -16.63 -18.69
CA ARG A 145 -1.69 -17.05 -20.04
C ARG A 145 -0.49 -16.87 -20.97
N PRO A 146 0.32 -17.90 -21.22
CA PRO A 146 1.47 -17.81 -22.12
C PRO A 146 1.02 -17.68 -23.57
N GLU A 147 1.89 -17.12 -24.41
CA GLU A 147 1.73 -17.15 -25.86
C GLU A 147 1.82 -18.59 -26.39
N ALA A 148 1.20 -18.84 -27.55
CA ALA A 148 1.01 -20.20 -28.07
C ALA A 148 2.33 -20.99 -28.28
N SER A 149 3.44 -20.28 -28.53
CA SER A 149 4.78 -20.85 -28.69
C SER A 149 5.46 -21.28 -27.38
N GLU A 150 4.98 -20.81 -26.23
CA GLU A 150 5.66 -20.98 -24.93
C GLU A 150 4.93 -21.95 -23.98
N ILE A 151 3.73 -22.39 -24.34
CA ILE A 151 2.84 -23.22 -23.49
C ILE A 151 3.57 -24.41 -22.84
N GLN A 152 4.46 -25.12 -23.57
CA GLN A 152 5.12 -26.31 -23.02
C GLN A 152 6.13 -25.98 -21.92
N SER A 153 7.07 -25.05 -22.15
CA SER A 153 8.03 -24.64 -21.14
C SER A 153 7.33 -24.00 -19.94
N PHE A 154 6.27 -23.23 -20.19
CA PHE A 154 5.43 -22.65 -19.16
C PHE A 154 4.77 -23.72 -18.27
N ASN A 155 4.20 -24.77 -18.86
CA ASN A 155 3.59 -25.88 -18.13
C ASN A 155 4.61 -26.65 -17.28
N GLU A 156 5.82 -26.89 -17.80
CA GLU A 156 6.90 -27.54 -17.07
C GLU A 156 7.37 -26.69 -15.87
N LEU A 157 7.48 -25.37 -16.03
CA LEU A 157 7.80 -24.45 -14.93
C LEU A 157 6.67 -24.37 -13.88
N ALA A 158 5.41 -24.30 -14.31
CA ALA A 158 4.26 -24.34 -13.42
C ALA A 158 4.16 -25.67 -12.66
N GLN A 159 4.56 -26.80 -13.27
CA GLN A 159 4.65 -28.08 -12.57
C GLN A 159 5.79 -28.07 -11.54
N LYS A 160 7.02 -27.68 -11.92
CA LYS A 160 8.16 -27.57 -10.98
C LYS A 160 7.81 -26.70 -9.76
N GLY A 161 7.15 -25.55 -9.99
CA GLY A 161 6.77 -24.64 -8.91
C GLY A 161 5.69 -25.21 -7.98
N ARG A 162 4.68 -25.91 -8.52
CA ARG A 162 3.68 -26.62 -7.70
C ARG A 162 4.27 -27.80 -6.92
N GLU A 163 5.31 -28.43 -7.43
CA GLU A 163 6.08 -29.48 -6.75
C GLU A 163 7.10 -28.93 -5.74
N GLY A 164 7.24 -27.60 -5.60
CA GLY A 164 8.22 -26.97 -4.72
C GLY A 164 9.68 -27.18 -5.14
N LYS A 165 9.92 -27.53 -6.41
CA LYS A 165 11.29 -27.69 -6.94
C LYS A 165 11.93 -26.31 -7.16
N PRO A 166 13.22 -26.13 -6.84
CA PRO A 166 13.93 -24.90 -7.14
C PRO A 166 13.87 -24.56 -8.63
N ILE A 167 13.40 -23.36 -8.95
CA ILE A 167 13.42 -22.79 -10.30
C ILE A 167 14.41 -21.62 -10.28
N PRO A 168 15.44 -21.60 -11.15
CA PRO A 168 16.41 -20.51 -11.20
C PRO A 168 15.82 -19.27 -11.91
N LEU A 169 16.31 -18.08 -11.56
CA LEU A 169 15.81 -16.81 -12.10
C LEU A 169 15.92 -16.68 -13.62
N LYS A 170 16.92 -17.30 -14.26
CA LYS A 170 17.03 -17.37 -15.73
C LYS A 170 15.80 -17.98 -16.40
N ASP A 171 15.21 -19.02 -15.81
CA ASP A 171 14.08 -19.77 -16.40
C ASP A 171 12.77 -18.97 -16.32
N VAL A 172 12.71 -17.97 -15.44
CA VAL A 172 11.52 -17.13 -15.21
C VAL A 172 11.74 -15.67 -15.59
N LYS A 173 12.87 -15.34 -16.23
CA LYS A 173 13.26 -13.95 -16.52
C LYS A 173 12.22 -13.24 -17.38
N ASP A 174 11.51 -13.98 -18.23
CA ASP A 174 10.66 -13.44 -19.29
C ASP A 174 9.16 -13.74 -19.08
N LEU A 175 8.73 -14.18 -17.88
CA LEU A 175 7.32 -14.47 -17.53
C LEU A 175 6.35 -13.26 -17.59
N GLY A 176 6.82 -12.07 -17.97
CA GLY A 176 5.99 -10.87 -17.98
C GLY A 176 6.63 -9.69 -18.70
N LYS A 177 5.83 -8.65 -18.95
CA LYS A 177 6.23 -7.40 -19.59
C LYS A 177 7.23 -6.65 -18.71
N LYS A 178 8.54 -6.84 -18.93
CA LYS A 178 9.59 -6.13 -18.19
C LYS A 178 9.73 -4.68 -18.62
N GLU A 179 10.02 -3.82 -17.64
CA GLU A 179 10.50 -2.47 -17.92
C GLU A 179 11.91 -2.54 -18.52
N PRO A 180 12.25 -1.69 -19.50
CA PRO A 180 13.58 -1.67 -20.07
C PRO A 180 14.61 -1.30 -19.01
N LEU A 181 15.78 -1.94 -19.07
CA LEU A 181 16.88 -1.74 -18.13
C LEU A 181 17.61 -0.42 -18.45
N ILE A 182 17.08 0.70 -17.97
CA ILE A 182 17.69 2.03 -18.23
C ILE A 182 18.85 2.30 -17.27
N THR A 183 20.00 2.66 -17.84
CA THR A 183 21.20 3.08 -17.11
C THR A 183 21.48 4.57 -17.28
N LEU A 184 22.11 5.19 -16.27
CA LEU A 184 22.73 6.52 -16.37
C LEU A 184 24.09 6.52 -15.65
N PRO A 185 25.11 7.23 -16.16
CA PRO A 185 26.32 7.48 -15.39
C PRO A 185 26.00 8.38 -14.19
N HIS A 186 26.72 8.20 -13.08
CA HIS A 186 26.49 8.96 -11.84
C HIS A 186 26.65 10.49 -11.98
N THR A 187 27.35 10.95 -13.02
CA THR A 187 27.55 12.37 -13.36
C THR A 187 26.38 12.98 -14.14
N ALA A 188 25.39 12.18 -14.56
CA ALA A 188 24.19 12.66 -15.24
C ALA A 188 23.37 13.61 -14.35
N SER A 189 22.73 14.61 -14.95
CA SER A 189 21.84 15.54 -14.24
C SER A 189 20.53 14.88 -13.82
N LEU A 190 19.91 15.37 -12.75
CA LEU A 190 18.56 14.97 -12.36
C LEU A 190 17.51 15.25 -13.45
N THR A 191 17.74 16.19 -14.37
CA THR A 191 16.81 16.44 -15.49
C THR A 191 16.56 15.18 -16.31
N LYS A 192 17.62 14.46 -16.72
CA LYS A 192 17.52 13.19 -17.45
C LYS A 192 16.75 12.13 -16.65
N ALA A 193 16.99 12.05 -15.34
CA ALA A 193 16.27 11.11 -14.48
C ALA A 193 14.77 11.45 -14.39
N VAL A 194 14.41 12.73 -14.25
CA VAL A 194 13.02 13.18 -14.24
C VAL A 194 12.34 12.92 -15.58
N GLU A 195 13.01 13.13 -16.71
CA GLU A 195 12.49 12.82 -18.06
C GLU A 195 12.21 11.32 -18.24
N ILE A 196 13.16 10.46 -17.85
CA ILE A 196 13.00 9.00 -17.90
C ILE A 196 11.86 8.52 -16.99
N PHE A 197 11.79 9.00 -15.74
CA PHE A 197 10.66 8.71 -14.85
C PHE A 197 9.34 9.30 -15.35
N GLY A 198 9.41 10.40 -16.11
CA GLY A 198 8.27 11.06 -16.73
C GLY A 198 7.60 10.20 -17.81
N SER A 199 8.40 9.40 -18.54
CA SER A 199 7.95 8.38 -19.49
C SER A 199 7.40 7.09 -18.83
N GLY A 200 7.25 7.08 -17.50
CA GLY A 200 6.60 5.99 -16.77
C GLY A 200 7.47 4.76 -16.49
N ILE A 201 8.79 4.86 -16.67
CA ILE A 201 9.79 3.94 -16.08
C ILE A 201 9.81 4.17 -14.55
N HIS A 202 9.91 3.12 -13.74
CA HIS A 202 9.91 3.26 -12.27
C HIS A 202 11.30 3.36 -11.63
N ARG A 203 12.36 2.89 -12.31
CA ARG A 203 13.74 2.84 -11.79
C ARG A 203 14.82 3.00 -12.85
N ILE A 204 15.96 3.55 -12.45
CA ILE A 204 17.17 3.77 -13.28
C ILE A 204 18.37 3.21 -12.51
N ILE A 205 19.20 2.43 -13.20
CA ILE A 205 20.46 1.91 -12.65
C ILE A 205 21.55 2.95 -12.84
N ILE A 206 22.25 3.30 -11.76
CA ILE A 206 23.32 4.31 -11.79
C ILE A 206 24.66 3.60 -11.80
N VAL A 207 25.47 3.89 -12.82
CA VAL A 207 26.78 3.27 -13.05
C VAL A 207 27.94 4.25 -12.87
N LYS A 208 29.16 3.72 -12.69
CA LYS A 208 30.40 4.51 -12.78
C LYS A 208 30.53 5.13 -14.18
N GLU A 209 31.25 6.25 -14.27
CA GLU A 209 31.55 6.87 -15.56
C GLU A 209 32.32 5.88 -16.47
N HIS A 210 31.92 5.79 -17.74
CA HIS A 210 32.51 4.90 -18.76
C HIS A 210 32.59 3.40 -18.40
N SER A 211 31.72 2.90 -17.50
CA SER A 211 31.70 1.49 -17.07
C SER A 211 30.27 0.96 -16.89
N SER A 212 30.11 -0.36 -16.86
CA SER A 212 28.87 -1.06 -16.49
C SER A 212 28.72 -1.29 -14.98
N ASP A 213 29.75 -0.98 -14.17
CA ASP A 213 29.75 -1.13 -12.72
C ASP A 213 28.61 -0.32 -12.07
N VAL A 214 27.65 -1.01 -11.47
CA VAL A 214 26.56 -0.37 -10.74
C VAL A 214 27.04 0.16 -9.39
N ILE A 215 26.67 1.42 -9.11
CA ILE A 215 26.92 2.07 -7.81
C ILE A 215 25.65 2.55 -7.11
N GLY A 216 24.49 2.47 -7.77
CA GLY A 216 23.22 2.88 -7.18
C GLY A 216 22.00 2.48 -7.98
N ILE A 217 20.84 2.55 -7.35
CA ILE A 217 19.52 2.46 -8.01
C ILE A 217 18.75 3.71 -7.64
N LEU A 218 18.30 4.47 -8.63
CA LEU A 218 17.40 5.60 -8.43
C LEU A 218 15.97 5.16 -8.73
N THR A 219 15.03 5.43 -7.83
CA THR A 219 13.60 5.17 -8.03
C THR A 219 12.81 6.47 -8.00
N GLN A 220 11.60 6.47 -8.60
CA GLN A 220 10.67 7.60 -8.51
C GLN A 220 10.44 8.05 -7.06
N LEU A 221 10.26 7.10 -6.13
CA LEU A 221 10.01 7.39 -4.71
C LEU A 221 11.24 7.99 -4.01
N ARG A 222 12.46 7.51 -4.32
CA ARG A 222 13.70 8.09 -3.78
C ARG A 222 13.88 9.52 -4.28
N LEU A 223 13.65 9.77 -5.57
CA LEU A 223 13.75 11.12 -6.15
C LEU A 223 12.67 12.05 -5.58
N MET A 224 11.44 11.58 -5.38
CA MET A 224 10.39 12.34 -4.71
C MET A 224 10.75 12.65 -3.26
N GLY A 225 11.32 11.68 -2.54
CA GLY A 225 11.86 11.88 -1.18
C GLY A 225 12.94 12.96 -1.13
N PHE A 226 13.83 13.01 -2.14
CA PHE A 226 14.82 14.08 -2.27
C PHE A 226 14.18 15.45 -2.51
N PHE A 227 13.21 15.56 -3.44
CA PHE A 227 12.46 16.81 -3.65
C PHE A 227 11.63 17.23 -2.44
N TRP A 228 11.14 16.28 -1.64
CA TRP A 228 10.42 16.55 -0.41
C TRP A 228 11.33 17.10 0.70
N GLN A 229 12.51 16.49 0.84
CA GLN A 229 13.49 16.90 1.86
C GLN A 229 14.16 18.24 1.52
N ASN A 230 14.46 18.47 0.25
CA ASN A 230 15.27 19.60 -0.22
C ASN A 230 14.48 20.66 -1.00
N GLY A 231 13.18 20.48 -1.23
CA GLY A 231 12.38 21.31 -2.14
C GLY A 231 12.31 22.80 -1.78
N ARG A 232 12.48 23.17 -0.51
CA ARG A 232 12.62 24.57 -0.06
C ARG A 232 13.89 25.26 -0.58
N ASN A 233 14.86 24.51 -1.07
CA ASN A 233 16.05 25.05 -1.72
C ASN A 233 15.81 25.30 -3.23
N PHE A 234 14.67 24.86 -3.79
CA PHE A 234 14.38 24.86 -5.21
C PHE A 234 13.10 25.69 -5.50
N PRO A 235 13.22 27.00 -5.79
CA PRO A 235 12.05 27.90 -5.89
C PRO A 235 10.96 27.43 -6.87
N SER A 236 11.33 26.84 -8.02
CA SER A 236 10.36 26.31 -9.00
C SER A 236 9.55 25.11 -8.50
N ILE A 237 10.00 24.45 -7.44
CA ILE A 237 9.31 23.33 -6.77
C ILE A 237 8.56 23.84 -5.55
N GLU A 238 9.19 24.72 -4.74
CA GLU A 238 8.59 25.28 -3.53
C GLU A 238 7.27 26.02 -3.80
N GLN A 239 7.21 26.80 -4.89
CA GLN A 239 6.01 27.55 -5.30
C GLN A 239 4.80 26.65 -5.62
N LEU A 240 5.02 25.39 -5.99
CA LEU A 240 3.94 24.45 -6.33
C LEU A 240 3.30 23.82 -5.09
N TYR A 241 4.06 23.68 -4.00
CA TYR A 241 3.62 22.94 -2.81
C TYR A 241 2.32 23.48 -2.16
N PRO A 242 2.07 24.81 -2.09
CA PRO A 242 0.82 25.36 -1.56
C PRO A 242 -0.38 25.27 -2.52
N SER A 243 -0.20 24.86 -3.78
CA SER A 243 -1.30 24.73 -4.74
C SER A 243 -2.08 23.42 -4.52
N SER A 244 -3.39 23.44 -4.75
CA SER A 244 -4.23 22.24 -4.70
C SER A 244 -4.03 21.36 -5.94
N LEU A 245 -4.33 20.06 -5.80
CA LEU A 245 -4.31 19.14 -6.94
C LEU A 245 -5.23 19.60 -8.08
N ARG A 246 -6.37 20.22 -7.76
CA ARG A 246 -7.33 20.77 -8.73
C ARG A 246 -6.74 21.92 -9.54
N GLU A 247 -6.10 22.90 -8.89
CA GLU A 247 -5.46 24.05 -9.57
C GLU A 247 -4.30 23.61 -10.47
N LEU A 248 -3.54 22.61 -10.02
CA LEU A 248 -2.45 22.01 -10.78
C LEU A 248 -2.90 21.05 -11.89
N ASN A 249 -4.22 20.82 -12.03
CA ASN A 249 -4.82 19.81 -12.91
C ASN A 249 -4.19 18.41 -12.74
N LEU A 250 -3.80 18.06 -11.51
CA LEU A 250 -3.24 16.76 -11.15
C LEU A 250 -4.34 15.77 -10.78
N GLY A 251 -4.51 14.75 -11.62
CA GLY A 251 -5.40 13.62 -11.35
C GLY A 251 -5.92 12.99 -12.63
N SER A 252 -5.58 11.72 -12.88
CA SER A 252 -6.19 10.97 -13.98
C SER A 252 -7.52 10.37 -13.52
N GLN A 253 -8.59 10.59 -14.28
CA GLN A 253 -9.92 10.02 -14.01
C GLN A 253 -10.01 8.52 -14.39
N GLN A 254 -9.10 8.01 -15.22
CA GLN A 254 -9.08 6.61 -15.66
C GLN A 254 -8.36 5.71 -14.64
N VAL A 255 -8.96 5.57 -13.46
CA VAL A 255 -8.49 4.66 -12.41
C VAL A 255 -8.93 3.24 -12.72
N ILE A 256 -8.00 2.29 -12.60
CA ILE A 256 -8.29 0.86 -12.59
C ILE A 256 -8.46 0.48 -11.13
N ALA A 257 -9.58 -0.17 -10.80
CA ALA A 257 -9.98 -0.47 -9.43
C ALA A 257 -10.55 -1.90 -9.36
N ILE A 258 -10.58 -2.47 -8.16
CA ILE A 258 -11.19 -3.78 -7.91
C ILE A 258 -12.24 -3.68 -6.80
N ASN A 259 -13.37 -4.36 -6.97
CA ASN A 259 -14.37 -4.49 -5.92
C ASN A 259 -13.88 -5.45 -4.82
N GLY A 260 -14.13 -5.11 -3.57
CA GLY A 260 -13.59 -5.79 -2.39
C GLY A 260 -14.06 -7.22 -2.18
N ASP A 261 -15.18 -7.62 -2.78
CA ASP A 261 -15.72 -8.97 -2.72
C ASP A 261 -15.07 -9.91 -3.76
N LYS A 262 -14.31 -9.38 -4.72
CA LYS A 262 -13.53 -10.17 -5.68
C LYS A 262 -12.37 -10.93 -5.02
N PRO A 263 -11.97 -12.11 -5.54
CA PRO A 263 -10.85 -12.86 -4.99
C PRO A 263 -9.51 -12.14 -5.25
N VAL A 264 -8.51 -12.40 -4.41
CA VAL A 264 -7.16 -11.82 -4.56
C VAL A 264 -6.54 -12.14 -5.92
N THR A 265 -6.82 -13.32 -6.51
CA THR A 265 -6.38 -13.67 -7.87
C THR A 265 -6.78 -12.63 -8.92
N ASP A 266 -8.01 -12.11 -8.87
CA ASP A 266 -8.48 -11.08 -9.80
C ASP A 266 -7.65 -9.79 -9.65
N ALA A 267 -7.22 -9.45 -8.43
CA ALA A 267 -6.34 -8.30 -8.17
C ALA A 267 -4.93 -8.52 -8.74
N LEU A 268 -4.38 -9.72 -8.55
CA LEU A 268 -3.05 -10.10 -9.05
C LEU A 268 -3.00 -10.08 -10.58
N GLU A 269 -3.98 -10.70 -11.24
CA GLU A 269 -4.15 -10.67 -12.70
C GLU A 269 -4.31 -9.24 -13.21
N LEU A 270 -5.17 -8.44 -12.58
CA LEU A 270 -5.42 -7.07 -13.02
C LEU A 270 -4.17 -6.17 -12.89
N MET A 271 -3.38 -6.33 -11.83
CA MET A 271 -2.10 -5.64 -11.68
C MET A 271 -1.08 -6.05 -12.75
N HIS A 272 -0.96 -7.35 -13.03
CA HIS A 272 -0.04 -7.89 -14.03
C HIS A 272 -0.42 -7.47 -15.46
N ASN A 273 -1.68 -7.68 -15.86
CA ASN A 273 -2.16 -7.44 -17.21
C ASN A 273 -2.08 -5.96 -17.62
N GLU A 274 -2.44 -5.05 -16.70
CA GLU A 274 -2.42 -3.59 -16.93
C GLU A 274 -1.05 -2.95 -16.65
N GLY A 275 -0.08 -3.69 -16.10
CA GLY A 275 1.24 -3.17 -15.73
C GLY A 275 1.16 -2.06 -14.67
N ILE A 276 0.33 -2.26 -13.64
CA ILE A 276 0.08 -1.31 -12.56
C ILE A 276 0.50 -1.87 -11.20
N THR A 277 1.26 -1.07 -10.45
CA THR A 277 1.91 -1.49 -9.19
C THR A 277 0.99 -1.51 -7.96
N SER A 278 -0.23 -0.97 -8.06
CA SER A 278 -1.24 -0.99 -7.01
C SER A 278 -2.66 -0.72 -7.53
N LEU A 279 -3.64 -1.20 -6.78
CA LEU A 279 -5.08 -1.06 -7.00
C LEU A 279 -5.76 -0.46 -5.77
N PRO A 280 -6.71 0.49 -5.94
CA PRO A 280 -7.70 0.79 -4.93
C PRO A 280 -8.71 -0.36 -4.86
N VAL A 281 -9.03 -0.77 -3.64
CA VAL A 281 -10.12 -1.72 -3.39
C VAL A 281 -11.36 -0.93 -2.99
N LEU A 282 -12.49 -1.24 -3.61
CA LEU A 282 -13.75 -0.51 -3.48
C LEU A 282 -14.83 -1.34 -2.78
N ASP A 283 -15.73 -0.69 -2.05
CA ASP A 283 -17.00 -1.30 -1.66
C ASP A 283 -18.03 -1.29 -2.81
N ASN A 284 -19.23 -1.79 -2.53
CA ASN A 284 -20.36 -1.80 -3.47
C ASN A 284 -20.98 -0.40 -3.71
N GLN A 285 -20.47 0.66 -3.07
CA GLN A 285 -20.83 2.06 -3.28
C GLN A 285 -19.71 2.87 -3.99
N ASN A 286 -18.63 2.19 -4.40
CA ASN A 286 -17.40 2.75 -4.98
C ASN A 286 -16.59 3.66 -4.03
N ASN A 287 -16.72 3.50 -2.72
CA ASN A 287 -15.82 4.11 -1.74
C ASN A 287 -14.53 3.30 -1.60
N VAL A 288 -13.39 3.97 -1.38
CA VAL A 288 -12.07 3.31 -1.32
C VAL A 288 -11.82 2.67 0.05
N VAL A 289 -12.09 1.38 0.20
CA VAL A 289 -11.91 0.66 1.48
C VAL A 289 -10.48 0.23 1.76
N GLY A 290 -9.60 0.23 0.75
CA GLY A 290 -8.19 -0.07 0.95
C GLY A 290 -7.34 -0.04 -0.32
N ASN A 291 -6.14 -0.61 -0.23
CA ASN A 291 -5.16 -0.66 -1.31
C ASN A 291 -4.45 -2.01 -1.29
N ILE A 292 -4.37 -2.67 -2.44
CA ILE A 292 -3.48 -3.82 -2.67
C ILE A 292 -2.36 -3.37 -3.61
N SER A 293 -1.11 -3.77 -3.33
CA SER A 293 0.05 -3.44 -4.13
C SER A 293 0.94 -4.66 -4.39
N HIS A 294 1.86 -4.52 -5.35
CA HIS A 294 2.89 -5.53 -5.59
C HIS A 294 3.66 -5.93 -4.31
N VAL A 295 3.93 -4.99 -3.39
CA VAL A 295 4.64 -5.29 -2.14
C VAL A 295 3.85 -6.26 -1.26
N ASP A 296 2.52 -6.27 -1.34
CA ASP A 296 1.66 -7.15 -0.55
C ASP A 296 1.67 -8.61 -1.06
N VAL A 297 2.15 -8.86 -2.29
CA VAL A 297 2.38 -10.21 -2.85
C VAL A 297 3.32 -11.03 -1.97
N ARG A 298 4.21 -10.39 -1.20
CA ARG A 298 5.09 -11.05 -0.21
C ARG A 298 4.34 -11.89 0.83
N LEU A 299 3.05 -11.62 1.06
CA LEU A 299 2.21 -12.36 2.00
C LEU A 299 1.62 -13.64 1.39
N LEU A 300 1.76 -13.81 0.07
CA LEU A 300 1.18 -14.91 -0.72
C LEU A 300 2.24 -15.93 -1.17
N THR A 301 3.51 -15.75 -0.79
CA THR A 301 4.64 -16.58 -1.21
C THR A 301 4.75 -17.92 -0.47
N LYS A 302 4.17 -18.00 0.74
CA LYS A 302 4.19 -19.21 1.58
C LYS A 302 3.06 -20.14 1.18
N THR A 303 3.29 -21.44 1.17
CA THR A 303 2.26 -22.46 0.88
C THR A 303 1.02 -22.35 1.78
N THR A 304 1.20 -21.90 3.03
CA THR A 304 0.11 -21.62 3.98
C THR A 304 -0.81 -20.48 3.55
N ALA A 305 -0.38 -19.60 2.65
CA ALA A 305 -1.15 -18.49 2.13
C ALA A 305 -1.96 -18.82 0.86
N LEU A 306 -1.84 -20.04 0.30
CA LEU A 306 -2.62 -20.45 -0.88
C LEU A 306 -4.15 -20.26 -0.72
N PRO A 307 -4.78 -20.46 0.47
CA PRO A 307 -6.20 -20.14 0.66
C PRO A 307 -6.53 -18.64 0.52
N LEU A 308 -5.58 -17.74 0.83
CA LEU A 308 -5.78 -16.28 0.73
C LEU A 308 -5.96 -15.83 -0.73
N LEU A 309 -5.40 -16.55 -1.70
CA LEU A 309 -5.58 -16.28 -3.13
C LEU A 309 -7.07 -16.33 -3.54
N ARG A 310 -7.83 -17.24 -2.93
CA ARG A 310 -9.27 -17.43 -3.16
C ARG A 310 -10.15 -16.59 -2.22
N SER A 311 -9.55 -15.97 -1.20
CA SER A 311 -10.26 -15.08 -0.28
C SER A 311 -10.52 -13.73 -0.94
N SER A 312 -11.49 -12.97 -0.42
CA SER A 312 -11.82 -11.66 -0.97
C SER A 312 -10.72 -10.62 -0.73
N CYS A 313 -10.64 -9.59 -1.58
CA CYS A 313 -9.71 -8.48 -1.43
C CYS A 313 -9.89 -7.74 -0.08
N ILE A 314 -11.12 -7.64 0.43
CA ILE A 314 -11.43 -7.10 1.79
C ILE A 314 -10.80 -7.96 2.89
N HIS A 315 -10.88 -9.29 2.79
CA HIS A 315 -10.22 -10.18 3.74
C HIS A 315 -8.70 -10.03 3.66
N PHE A 316 -8.13 -9.94 2.46
CA PHE A 316 -6.69 -9.77 2.28
C PHE A 316 -6.17 -8.42 2.79
N ILE A 317 -6.95 -7.32 2.66
CA ILE A 317 -6.63 -6.05 3.32
C ILE A 317 -6.55 -6.23 4.84
N SER A 318 -7.45 -6.99 5.44
CA SER A 318 -7.44 -7.26 6.88
C SER A 318 -6.16 -8.00 7.30
N VAL A 319 -5.67 -8.94 6.48
CA VAL A 319 -4.38 -9.62 6.68
C VAL A 319 -3.20 -8.64 6.52
N ILE A 320 -3.18 -7.81 5.48
CA ILE A 320 -2.13 -6.79 5.25
C ILE A 320 -2.01 -5.84 6.44
N LEU A 321 -3.15 -5.38 6.97
CA LEU A 321 -3.18 -4.44 8.11
C LEU A 321 -2.73 -5.11 9.41
N SER A 322 -3.15 -6.35 9.66
CA SER A 322 -2.73 -7.14 10.83
C SER A 322 -1.23 -7.38 10.84
N GLU A 323 -0.66 -7.80 9.70
CA GLU A 323 0.77 -8.03 9.54
C GLU A 323 1.59 -6.74 9.73
N ARG A 324 1.11 -5.60 9.22
CA ARG A 324 1.77 -4.30 9.43
C ARG A 324 1.71 -3.86 10.90
N GLY A 325 0.56 -3.97 11.55
CA GLY A 325 0.41 -3.64 12.98
C GLY A 325 1.33 -4.47 13.88
N MET A 326 1.48 -5.76 13.58
CA MET A 326 2.39 -6.66 14.29
C MET A 326 3.87 -6.29 14.09
N ASN A 327 4.29 -5.96 12.87
CA ASN A 327 5.71 -5.68 12.55
C ASN A 327 6.15 -4.25 12.92
N ASP A 328 5.31 -3.24 12.71
CA ASP A 328 5.66 -1.82 12.94
C ASP A 328 5.38 -1.36 14.39
N GLY A 329 4.75 -2.21 15.21
CA GLY A 329 4.41 -1.91 16.61
C GLY A 329 3.43 -0.74 16.78
N LYS A 330 2.66 -0.42 15.73
CA LYS A 330 1.78 0.75 15.65
C LYS A 330 0.46 0.37 14.97
N ASP A 331 -0.64 0.59 15.68
CA ASP A 331 -1.99 0.48 15.15
C ASP A 331 -2.35 1.73 14.31
N SER A 332 -1.59 1.97 13.24
CA SER A 332 -1.72 3.14 12.38
C SER A 332 -2.01 2.75 10.93
N PHE A 333 -3.25 2.98 10.50
CA PHE A 333 -3.74 2.67 9.17
C PHE A 333 -3.20 3.67 8.13
N PRO A 334 -2.43 3.23 7.11
CA PRO A 334 -1.89 4.14 6.11
C PRO A 334 -3.01 4.66 5.19
N VAL A 335 -3.13 5.99 5.12
CA VAL A 335 -4.18 6.68 4.35
C VAL A 335 -3.71 6.95 2.92
N PHE A 336 -4.12 6.09 1.99
CA PHE A 336 -3.76 6.16 0.56
C PHE A 336 -4.65 7.07 -0.30
N HIS A 337 -5.45 7.97 0.32
CA HIS A 337 -6.35 8.85 -0.40
C HIS A 337 -6.13 10.34 -0.10
N VAL A 338 -6.54 11.20 -1.03
CA VAL A 338 -6.51 12.67 -1.00
C VAL A 338 -7.78 13.23 -1.64
N THR A 339 -8.07 14.50 -1.41
CA THR A 339 -9.19 15.22 -2.05
C THR A 339 -8.65 16.09 -3.22
N PRO A 340 -9.48 16.51 -4.19
CA PRO A 340 -9.07 17.48 -5.21
C PRO A 340 -8.55 18.82 -4.61
N GLN A 341 -9.02 19.17 -3.40
CA GLN A 341 -8.64 20.36 -2.64
C GLN A 341 -7.38 20.16 -1.77
N SER A 342 -6.85 18.94 -1.66
CA SER A 342 -5.60 18.69 -0.95
C SER A 342 -4.44 19.39 -1.67
N THR A 343 -3.53 19.98 -0.90
CA THR A 343 -2.30 20.57 -1.45
C THR A 343 -1.37 19.52 -2.04
N LEU A 344 -0.51 19.95 -2.97
CA LEU A 344 0.60 19.15 -3.45
C LEU A 344 1.55 18.77 -2.31
N ALA A 345 1.79 19.69 -1.36
CA ALA A 345 2.57 19.42 -0.14
C ALA A 345 2.02 18.22 0.65
N HIS A 346 0.72 18.22 0.98
CA HIS A 346 0.07 17.11 1.68
C HIS A 346 0.14 15.80 0.90
N THR A 347 -0.07 15.87 -0.41
CA THR A 347 -0.03 14.71 -1.30
C THR A 347 1.36 14.08 -1.36
N VAL A 348 2.41 14.89 -1.52
CA VAL A 348 3.81 14.43 -1.51
C VAL A 348 4.22 13.92 -0.13
N ALA A 349 3.81 14.61 0.94
CA ALA A 349 4.03 14.14 2.31
C ALA A 349 3.46 12.74 2.53
N LYS A 350 2.20 12.50 2.12
CA LYS A 350 1.55 11.19 2.19
C LYS A 350 2.27 10.14 1.35
N LEU A 351 2.63 10.45 0.10
CA LEU A 351 3.34 9.52 -0.79
C LEU A 351 4.67 9.06 -0.19
N VAL A 352 5.47 9.99 0.33
CA VAL A 352 6.77 9.69 0.97
C VAL A 352 6.57 8.94 2.29
N ALA A 353 5.66 9.38 3.16
CA ALA A 353 5.43 8.76 4.47
C ALA A 353 4.87 7.33 4.37
N THR A 354 3.95 7.08 3.44
CA THR A 354 3.36 5.75 3.20
C THR A 354 4.18 4.90 2.23
N LYS A 355 5.31 5.40 1.73
CA LYS A 355 6.17 4.77 0.71
C LYS A 355 5.40 4.34 -0.56
N SER A 356 4.41 5.14 -0.95
CA SER A 356 3.45 4.83 -2.00
C SER A 356 3.82 5.45 -3.34
N HIS A 357 3.42 4.77 -4.43
CA HIS A 357 3.61 5.26 -5.79
C HIS A 357 2.42 6.08 -6.33
N ARG A 358 1.26 5.98 -5.66
CA ARG A 358 -0.02 6.57 -6.06
C ARG A 358 -0.83 7.00 -4.83
N MET A 359 -1.70 7.98 -5.00
CA MET A 359 -2.75 8.36 -4.07
C MET A 359 -4.08 8.39 -4.81
N TRP A 360 -5.12 7.84 -4.19
CA TRP A 360 -6.48 7.80 -4.73
C TRP A 360 -7.17 9.14 -4.46
N ILE A 361 -7.65 9.79 -5.51
CA ILE A 361 -8.40 11.04 -5.38
C ILE A 361 -9.85 10.65 -5.10
N THR A 362 -10.34 11.03 -3.93
CA THR A 362 -11.70 10.73 -3.46
C THR A 362 -12.48 12.00 -3.20
N THR A 363 -13.75 12.02 -3.55
CA THR A 363 -14.70 13.02 -3.05
C THR A 363 -15.34 12.48 -1.77
N PRO A 364 -15.34 13.23 -0.66
CA PRO A 364 -16.06 12.80 0.54
C PRO A 364 -17.54 12.52 0.18
N PRO A 365 -18.18 11.53 0.81
CA PRO A 365 -19.60 11.29 0.58
C PRO A 365 -20.36 12.59 0.86
N SER A 366 -21.22 12.99 -0.08
CA SER A 366 -22.05 14.17 0.13
C SER A 366 -22.85 13.97 1.42
N PRO A 367 -22.90 14.96 2.34
CA PRO A 367 -23.71 14.82 3.53
C PRO A 367 -25.16 14.66 3.08
N ALA A 368 -25.67 13.43 3.21
CA ALA A 368 -27.09 13.16 3.07
C ALA A 368 -27.81 14.13 4.02
N SER A 369 -28.78 14.86 3.47
CA SER A 369 -29.40 16.04 4.11
C SER A 369 -29.58 15.82 5.61
N SER A 370 -28.83 16.60 6.40
CA SER A 370 -28.85 16.53 7.86
C SER A 370 -30.13 17.19 8.40
N GLY A 371 -31.26 16.57 8.08
CA GLY A 371 -32.44 16.67 8.94
C GLY A 371 -32.03 16.25 10.36
N PRO A 372 -32.52 16.94 11.40
CA PRO A 372 -32.20 16.58 12.77
C PRO A 372 -32.63 15.12 13.02
N PRO A 373 -31.86 14.34 13.82
CA PRO A 373 -32.23 12.98 14.14
C PRO A 373 -33.53 13.00 14.95
N THR A 374 -34.65 12.74 14.28
CA THR A 374 -35.90 12.42 14.94
C THR A 374 -35.69 11.08 15.65
N PRO A 375 -35.83 11.00 16.98
CA PRO A 375 -35.66 9.74 17.67
C PRO A 375 -36.76 8.78 17.20
N ALA A 376 -36.35 7.69 16.54
CA ALA A 376 -37.27 6.64 16.13
C ALA A 376 -37.91 6.04 17.39
N VAL A 377 -39.23 6.16 17.50
CA VAL A 377 -40.01 5.53 18.58
C VAL A 377 -39.86 4.02 18.44
N THR A 378 -39.21 3.39 19.42
CA THR A 378 -39.11 1.94 19.51
C THR A 378 -40.51 1.37 19.80
N PRO A 379 -41.03 0.43 19.00
CA PRO A 379 -42.27 -0.24 19.35
C PRO A 379 -42.03 -1.11 20.58
N ALA A 380 -42.74 -0.82 21.68
CA ALA A 380 -42.60 -1.58 22.92
C ALA A 380 -43.10 -3.02 22.72
N GLN A 381 -42.22 -4.00 22.93
CA GLN A 381 -42.63 -5.38 23.13
C GLN A 381 -42.88 -5.64 24.63
N PRO A 382 -43.93 -6.39 25.00
CA PRO A 382 -44.24 -6.66 26.39
C PRO A 382 -43.21 -7.60 27.02
N ALA A 383 -42.88 -7.35 28.29
CA ALA A 383 -41.95 -8.18 29.05
C ALA A 383 -42.60 -9.53 29.42
N PHE A 384 -41.90 -10.62 29.14
CA PHE A 384 -42.20 -11.95 29.69
C PHE A 384 -41.08 -12.36 30.65
N SER A 385 -41.45 -12.60 31.91
CA SER A 385 -40.55 -13.10 32.96
C SER A 385 -40.35 -14.63 32.86
N PRO A 386 -39.23 -15.18 33.36
CA PRO A 386 -38.89 -16.57 33.17
C PRO A 386 -39.54 -17.51 34.20
N THR A 387 -39.93 -18.71 33.77
CA THR A 387 -40.23 -19.85 34.65
C THR A 387 -39.59 -21.13 34.12
N SER A 388 -39.13 -21.98 35.04
CA SER A 388 -38.05 -22.96 34.85
C SER A 388 -38.44 -24.31 34.23
N SER A 389 -37.46 -24.99 33.61
CA SER A 389 -37.31 -26.45 33.74
C SER A 389 -35.86 -26.91 33.50
N THR A 390 -35.39 -27.83 34.34
CA THR A 390 -34.00 -28.31 34.50
C THR A 390 -33.62 -29.51 33.60
N ILE A 391 -32.37 -29.61 33.14
CA ILE A 391 -31.66 -30.89 32.87
C ILE A 391 -30.19 -30.77 33.34
N LEU A 392 -29.61 -31.87 33.84
CA LEU A 392 -28.34 -31.94 34.56
C LEU A 392 -27.09 -32.15 33.69
N SER A 393 -25.93 -31.74 34.23
CA SER A 393 -24.57 -32.10 33.77
C SER A 393 -24.02 -33.34 34.51
N PRO A 394 -23.19 -34.19 33.87
CA PRO A 394 -22.41 -35.21 34.57
C PRO A 394 -21.03 -34.68 35.07
N PRO A 395 -20.41 -35.29 36.11
CA PRO A 395 -19.17 -34.82 36.73
C PRO A 395 -17.89 -35.52 36.20
N PRO A 396 -16.68 -35.00 36.52
CA PRO A 396 -15.41 -35.67 36.26
C PRO A 396 -14.99 -36.62 37.41
N SER A 397 -14.09 -37.57 37.13
CA SER A 397 -13.40 -38.40 38.15
C SER A 397 -12.07 -38.93 37.61
N ALA A 398 -11.10 -39.21 38.49
CA ALA A 398 -9.69 -39.43 38.13
C ALA A 398 -9.11 -40.77 38.63
N ASN A 399 -8.04 -41.22 37.94
CA ASN A 399 -6.97 -42.15 38.34
C ASN A 399 -7.26 -43.41 39.19
N SER A 400 -6.81 -44.58 38.70
CA SER A 400 -5.84 -45.44 39.42
C SER A 400 -5.31 -46.61 38.56
N ASN A 401 -4.10 -47.08 38.88
CA ASN A 401 -3.40 -48.20 38.23
C ASN A 401 -3.94 -49.57 38.69
N HIS A 402 -4.05 -50.56 37.79
CA HIS A 402 -3.32 -51.85 37.88
C HIS A 402 -3.53 -52.76 36.65
N ASN A 403 -2.50 -53.55 36.34
CA ASN A 403 -2.51 -54.81 35.57
C ASN A 403 -2.24 -55.96 36.61
N PRO A 404 -2.33 -57.29 36.34
CA PRO A 404 -2.16 -57.97 35.06
C PRO A 404 -3.03 -59.24 34.80
N THR A 405 -2.71 -59.94 33.69
CA THR A 405 -2.63 -61.44 33.55
C THR A 405 -3.68 -62.20 32.70
N ILE A 406 -3.27 -62.55 31.47
CA ILE A 406 -3.34 -63.87 30.76
C ILE A 406 -4.64 -64.72 30.82
N ASN A 407 -5.22 -65.06 29.65
CA ASN A 407 -5.29 -66.46 29.14
C ASN A 407 -5.53 -66.57 27.61
N ILE A 408 -5.22 -67.74 27.02
CA ILE A 408 -5.18 -68.01 25.56
C ILE A 408 -6.14 -69.20 25.15
N PRO A 409 -5.91 -70.03 24.10
CA PRO A 409 -6.71 -70.27 22.86
C PRO A 409 -7.65 -71.53 22.98
N PRO A 410 -8.14 -72.29 21.94
CA PRO A 410 -7.83 -72.33 20.49
C PRO A 410 -9.06 -72.43 19.49
N PRO A 411 -9.27 -73.42 18.56
CA PRO A 411 -9.31 -73.09 17.11
C PRO A 411 -10.37 -73.86 16.23
N LEU A 412 -10.01 -74.16 14.96
CA LEU A 412 -10.64 -74.97 13.87
C LEU A 412 -11.49 -74.20 12.81
N ASP A 413 -11.51 -74.55 11.51
CA ASP A 413 -10.51 -75.22 10.63
C ASP A 413 -10.95 -75.25 9.13
N THR A 414 -10.02 -75.61 8.22
CA THR A 414 -10.22 -76.21 6.87
C THR A 414 -10.72 -75.39 5.64
N ASN A 415 -10.52 -76.00 4.46
CA ASN A 415 -10.37 -75.49 3.08
C ASN A 415 -11.21 -76.40 2.12
N PRO A 416 -11.00 -76.49 0.78
CA PRO A 416 -11.15 -75.55 -0.34
C PRO A 416 -12.29 -75.93 -1.36
N SER A 417 -12.43 -75.11 -2.42
CA SER A 417 -12.53 -75.51 -3.87
C SER A 417 -13.81 -75.26 -4.72
N SER A 418 -13.56 -74.66 -5.90
CA SER A 418 -14.25 -74.79 -7.21
C SER A 418 -15.64 -74.16 -7.47
N GLY A 419 -15.79 -73.50 -8.63
CA GLY A 419 -17.08 -73.12 -9.23
C GLY A 419 -17.17 -71.68 -9.78
N ASN A 420 -16.94 -71.50 -11.09
CA ASN A 420 -17.15 -70.27 -11.87
C ASN A 420 -17.94 -70.68 -13.15
N PRO A 421 -18.62 -69.81 -13.94
CA PRO A 421 -18.93 -68.38 -13.76
C PRO A 421 -20.43 -68.01 -13.99
N SER A 422 -20.81 -66.74 -13.76
CA SER A 422 -21.49 -65.83 -14.72
C SER A 422 -22.39 -64.74 -14.09
N ALA A 423 -22.48 -63.60 -14.79
CA ALA A 423 -23.50 -62.54 -14.71
C ALA A 423 -23.78 -61.84 -13.35
N SER A 424 -23.01 -60.78 -13.06
CA SER A 424 -23.25 -59.86 -11.93
C SER A 424 -24.37 -58.83 -12.22
N PRO A 425 -25.33 -58.61 -11.30
CA PRO A 425 -26.15 -57.39 -11.27
C PRO A 425 -25.48 -56.27 -10.44
N PRO A 426 -25.69 -54.97 -10.73
CA PRO A 426 -24.92 -53.88 -10.13
C PRO A 426 -25.70 -53.13 -9.03
N TRP A 427 -25.28 -53.24 -7.76
CA TRP A 427 -25.84 -52.42 -6.67
C TRP A 427 -24.77 -51.82 -5.73
N SER A 428 -24.95 -50.52 -5.46
CA SER A 428 -24.48 -49.74 -4.29
C SER A 428 -22.98 -49.77 -3.92
N SER A 429 -22.27 -48.70 -4.31
CA SER A 429 -21.09 -48.20 -3.57
C SER A 429 -21.51 -47.03 -2.65
N PRO A 430 -20.94 -46.89 -1.45
CA PRO A 430 -21.32 -45.84 -0.50
C PRO A 430 -20.81 -44.47 -0.95
N HIS A 431 -21.66 -43.45 -0.85
CA HIS A 431 -21.28 -42.05 -1.09
C HIS A 431 -20.36 -41.54 0.01
N HIS A 432 -19.05 -41.51 -0.24
CA HIS A 432 -18.15 -40.60 0.49
C HIS A 432 -18.41 -39.16 0.02
N SER A 433 -19.29 -38.47 0.73
CA SER A 433 -19.45 -37.02 0.61
C SER A 433 -18.16 -36.33 1.06
N LEU A 434 -17.38 -35.81 0.10
CA LEU A 434 -16.30 -34.88 0.36
C LEU A 434 -16.84 -33.68 1.18
N PRO A 435 -16.17 -33.24 2.26
CA PRO A 435 -16.58 -32.04 2.95
C PRO A 435 -16.43 -30.84 2.00
N SER A 436 -17.48 -30.04 1.88
CA SER A 436 -17.41 -28.76 1.15
C SER A 436 -16.25 -27.92 1.70
N PRO A 437 -15.51 -27.19 0.84
CA PRO A 437 -14.46 -26.32 1.34
C PRO A 437 -15.09 -25.30 2.29
N LEU A 438 -14.57 -25.22 3.52
CA LEU A 438 -14.98 -24.23 4.50
C LEU A 438 -14.91 -22.84 3.85
N ALA A 439 -16.06 -22.17 3.73
CA ALA A 439 -16.12 -20.83 3.19
C ALA A 439 -15.22 -19.93 4.05
N ALA A 440 -14.32 -19.18 3.41
CA ALA A 440 -13.48 -18.22 4.11
C ALA A 440 -14.36 -17.22 4.87
N PRO A 441 -14.00 -16.82 6.10
CA PRO A 441 -14.82 -15.93 6.90
C PRO A 441 -15.04 -14.59 6.18
N SER A 442 -16.30 -14.29 5.87
CA SER A 442 -16.71 -13.07 5.17
C SER A 442 -16.62 -11.86 6.11
N ILE A 443 -15.56 -11.07 5.97
CA ILE A 443 -15.41 -9.79 6.67
C ILE A 443 -16.18 -8.72 5.86
N SER A 444 -17.03 -7.94 6.52
CA SER A 444 -17.71 -6.80 5.86
C SER A 444 -16.74 -5.63 5.65
N ALA A 445 -16.86 -4.92 4.53
CA ALA A 445 -16.18 -3.63 4.30
C ALA A 445 -16.31 -2.66 5.48
N SER A 446 -17.50 -2.63 6.11
CA SER A 446 -17.80 -1.77 7.26
C SER A 446 -17.01 -2.10 8.54
N ALA A 447 -16.41 -3.29 8.61
CA ALA A 447 -15.60 -3.74 9.74
C ALA A 447 -14.10 -3.40 9.58
N ILE A 448 -13.65 -2.89 8.43
CA ILE A 448 -12.27 -2.44 8.24
C ILE A 448 -12.07 -1.08 8.92
N PRO A 449 -11.14 -0.94 9.88
CA PRO A 449 -10.83 0.35 10.48
C PRO A 449 -10.35 1.36 9.42
N GLY A 450 -10.96 2.55 9.42
CA GLY A 450 -10.64 3.60 8.45
C GLY A 450 -11.40 3.51 7.11
N ALA A 451 -12.18 2.46 6.85
CA ALA A 451 -13.04 2.40 5.65
C ALA A 451 -14.12 3.50 5.63
N SER A 452 -14.50 4.03 6.80
CA SER A 452 -15.42 5.18 6.94
C SER A 452 -14.74 6.55 6.75
N LEU A 453 -13.41 6.60 6.57
CA LEU A 453 -12.65 7.85 6.40
C LEU A 453 -12.39 8.19 4.93
N SER A 454 -12.63 7.25 4.02
CA SER A 454 -12.46 7.45 2.58
C SER A 454 -13.76 7.90 1.91
N GLY A 455 -13.61 8.48 0.72
CA GLY A 455 -14.73 8.87 -0.12
C GLY A 455 -14.86 8.01 -1.38
N HIS A 456 -15.84 8.40 -2.20
CA HIS A 456 -16.07 7.84 -3.52
C HIS A 456 -14.87 8.11 -4.43
N LEU A 457 -14.40 7.09 -5.16
CA LEU A 457 -13.24 7.20 -6.04
C LEU A 457 -13.53 8.09 -7.26
N THR A 458 -12.67 9.08 -7.52
CA THR A 458 -12.83 10.03 -8.64
C THR A 458 -11.58 10.23 -9.49
N GLY A 459 -10.40 9.77 -9.02
CA GLY A 459 -9.17 9.85 -9.80
C GLY A 459 -7.97 9.22 -9.11
N VAL A 460 -6.81 9.34 -9.73
CA VAL A 460 -5.51 8.93 -9.17
C VAL A 460 -4.44 9.96 -9.51
N VAL A 461 -3.58 10.27 -8.54
CA VAL A 461 -2.31 10.99 -8.75
C VAL A 461 -1.14 10.07 -8.43
N SER A 462 -0.12 10.05 -9.27
CA SER A 462 1.06 9.18 -9.13
C SER A 462 2.36 9.97 -9.12
N LEU A 463 3.44 9.34 -8.65
CA LEU A 463 4.78 9.92 -8.66
C LEU A 463 5.18 10.42 -10.06
N THR A 464 4.82 9.68 -11.12
CA THR A 464 5.01 10.11 -12.52
C THR A 464 4.30 11.44 -12.84
N ASP A 465 3.07 11.68 -12.34
CA ASP A 465 2.37 12.94 -12.61
C ASP A 465 3.06 14.14 -11.94
N ILE A 466 3.53 13.95 -10.71
CA ILE A 466 4.18 15.00 -9.91
C ILE A 466 5.59 15.28 -10.45
N LEU A 467 6.37 14.26 -10.82
CA LEU A 467 7.67 14.44 -11.45
C LEU A 467 7.55 15.16 -12.81
N ASN A 468 6.50 14.85 -13.59
CA ASN A 468 6.19 15.59 -14.82
C ASN A 468 5.78 17.06 -14.56
N LEU A 469 5.05 17.33 -13.48
CA LEU A 469 4.75 18.70 -13.06
C LEU A 469 6.04 19.47 -12.69
N PHE A 470 6.92 18.86 -11.89
CA PHE A 470 8.20 19.45 -11.48
C PHE A 470 9.12 19.76 -12.67
N ALA A 471 9.16 18.86 -13.67
CA ALA A 471 9.81 19.10 -14.94
C ALA A 471 9.24 20.32 -15.68
N ARG A 472 7.92 20.35 -15.92
CA ARG A 472 7.24 21.45 -16.63
C ARG A 472 7.43 22.81 -15.94
N ALA A 473 7.24 22.85 -14.62
CA ALA A 473 7.45 24.07 -13.82
C ALA A 473 8.91 24.57 -13.83
N SER A 474 9.86 23.70 -14.18
CA SER A 474 11.29 24.03 -14.30
C SER A 474 11.75 24.19 -15.75
N GLY A 475 10.81 24.33 -16.70
CA GLY A 475 11.07 24.60 -18.12
C GLY A 475 11.42 23.39 -18.99
N LEU A 476 11.25 22.16 -18.49
CA LEU A 476 11.40 20.94 -19.29
C LEU A 476 10.08 20.58 -19.99
N SER A 477 10.17 19.86 -21.12
CA SER A 477 9.00 19.45 -21.92
C SER A 477 8.86 17.92 -21.99
N PRO A 478 8.49 17.24 -20.88
CA PRO A 478 8.31 15.79 -20.88
C PRO A 478 6.96 15.38 -21.50
N HIS A 479 6.85 14.10 -21.90
CA HIS A 479 5.61 13.53 -22.45
C HIS A 479 4.42 13.56 -21.48
N ASP A 480 3.19 13.53 -22.00
CA ASP A 480 1.98 13.42 -21.16
C ASP A 480 1.92 12.03 -20.47
N PRO A 481 1.83 11.97 -19.12
CA PRO A 481 1.55 10.75 -18.39
C PRO A 481 0.33 9.98 -18.90
N ASN A 482 -0.73 10.68 -19.33
CA ASN A 482 -1.97 10.03 -19.76
C ASN A 482 -1.84 9.40 -21.16
N GLU A 483 -1.16 10.07 -22.10
CA GLU A 483 -0.77 9.47 -23.36
C GLU A 483 0.11 8.24 -23.15
N THR A 484 1.13 8.34 -22.29
CA THR A 484 2.03 7.23 -21.94
C THR A 484 1.26 6.02 -21.38
N ARG A 485 0.29 6.25 -20.48
CA ARG A 485 -0.61 5.19 -19.98
C ARG A 485 -1.48 4.58 -21.08
N ARG A 486 -2.06 5.43 -21.96
CA ARG A 486 -2.89 4.97 -23.09
C ARG A 486 -2.08 4.17 -24.09
N ALA A 487 -0.83 4.53 -24.37
CA ALA A 487 0.08 3.78 -25.21
C ALA A 487 0.37 2.38 -24.62
N ARG A 488 0.73 2.31 -23.32
CA ARG A 488 0.93 1.04 -22.59
C ARG A 488 -0.30 0.12 -22.65
N ARG A 489 -1.50 0.69 -22.49
CA ARG A 489 -2.78 -0.03 -22.65
C ARG A 489 -3.05 -0.47 -24.10
N ARG A 490 -2.78 0.38 -25.10
CA ARG A 490 -2.95 0.03 -26.52
C ARG A 490 -2.03 -1.10 -26.97
N SER A 491 -0.76 -1.09 -26.54
CA SER A 491 0.18 -2.21 -26.71
C SER A 491 -0.23 -3.49 -25.98
N SER A 492 -1.30 -3.45 -25.17
CA SER A 492 -1.88 -4.60 -24.48
C SER A 492 -3.23 -5.06 -25.09
N SER A 493 -3.76 -4.33 -26.08
CA SER A 493 -5.15 -4.48 -26.55
C SER A 493 -5.39 -5.46 -27.70
N VAL A 494 -4.56 -6.50 -27.84
CA VAL A 494 -4.85 -7.65 -28.74
C VAL A 494 -5.88 -8.62 -28.13
N SER A 495 -6.17 -8.51 -26.83
CA SER A 495 -7.27 -9.22 -26.19
C SER A 495 -7.84 -8.47 -24.98
N VAL A 496 -9.11 -8.78 -24.65
CA VAL A 496 -9.96 -8.17 -23.61
C VAL A 496 -10.66 -6.86 -24.04
N ARG A 497 -11.94 -6.99 -24.42
CA ARG A 497 -12.87 -5.86 -24.53
C ARG A 497 -13.28 -5.37 -23.13
N SER A 498 -13.27 -4.06 -22.92
CA SER A 498 -13.68 -3.42 -21.67
C SER A 498 -15.13 -3.72 -21.32
N SER A 499 -15.35 -4.51 -20.27
CA SER A 499 -16.70 -4.86 -19.78
C SER A 499 -17.14 -3.92 -18.65
N PHE A 500 -17.44 -2.67 -19.00
CA PHE A 500 -18.14 -1.74 -18.08
C PHE A 500 -19.02 -0.69 -18.80
N ASP A 501 -19.53 -0.99 -19.99
CA ASP A 501 -20.50 -0.12 -20.66
C ASP A 501 -21.74 -0.91 -21.10
N SER A 502 -22.64 -1.15 -20.14
CA SER A 502 -23.93 -1.83 -20.32
C SER A 502 -24.89 -1.50 -19.17
N SER A 503 -25.07 -0.22 -18.85
CA SER A 503 -26.10 0.28 -17.92
C SER A 503 -26.50 1.73 -18.19
N ARG A 504 -26.47 2.16 -19.46
CA ARG A 504 -26.93 3.50 -19.86
C ARG A 504 -27.32 3.60 -21.33
N ASP A 505 -28.28 2.77 -21.75
CA ASP A 505 -29.13 3.02 -22.93
C ASP A 505 -30.25 1.96 -23.04
N ILE A 506 -31.39 2.19 -22.39
CA ILE A 506 -32.78 1.78 -22.73
C ILE A 506 -33.70 2.59 -21.79
N ALA A 507 -33.96 3.85 -22.14
CA ALA A 507 -34.97 4.71 -21.51
C ALA A 507 -35.21 5.98 -22.35
N GLY A 508 -35.76 5.86 -23.56
CA GLY A 508 -35.93 7.03 -24.42
C GLY A 508 -36.36 6.80 -25.87
N LYS A 509 -37.37 5.93 -26.11
CA LYS A 509 -38.12 5.92 -27.39
C LYS A 509 -39.43 5.11 -27.32
N ARG A 510 -40.47 5.76 -26.81
CA ARG A 510 -41.86 5.65 -27.29
C ARG A 510 -42.51 7.02 -27.10
#